data_AF-A0A6N3B1Q6-F1
#
_entry.id   AF-A0A6N3B1Q6-F1
#
_cell.length_a   1.000
_cell.length_b   1.000
_cell.length_c   1.000
_cell.angle_alpha   90.00
_cell.angle_beta   90.00
_cell.angle_gamma   90.00
#
_symmetry.space_group_name_H-M   'P 1'
#
loop_
_entity.id
_entity.type
_entity.pdbx_description
1 polymer ?
#
loop_
_entity_poly.entity_id
_entity_poly.type
_entity_poly.pdbx_seq_one_letter_code
_entity_poly.pdbx_strand_id
1 'polypeptide(L)'
;MSENKFLIKIAVTPYIILGLLTISNFIAKWRAVNIDAMMSTGLYYAAFIFLLLIYIISGILIAGLYKDCKKVSSNKALKIILISNLIILLGFFAAGYIGISIFVSIKDFLTFDIVLMGSYLYLLVQKY
;
A
#
# COMPACT_ATOMS: atom_id res chain seq x y z
N MET A 1 16.67 -18.13 6.49
CA MET A 1 15.40 -17.40 6.68
C MET A 1 14.32 -18.19 5.96
N SER A 2 13.24 -18.61 6.63
CA SER A 2 12.27 -19.58 6.04
C SER A 2 11.45 -18.99 4.89
N GLU A 3 11.14 -19.79 3.87
CA GLU A 3 10.34 -19.41 2.69
C GLU A 3 9.01 -18.73 3.07
N ASN A 4 8.36 -19.23 4.12
CA ASN A 4 7.09 -18.70 4.64
C ASN A 4 7.20 -17.21 5.01
N LYS A 5 8.36 -16.74 5.50
CA LYS A 5 8.52 -15.31 5.83
C LYS A 5 8.47 -14.43 4.59
N PHE A 6 9.02 -14.88 3.46
CA PHE A 6 8.96 -14.14 2.20
C PHE A 6 7.55 -14.16 1.62
N LEU A 7 6.86 -15.29 1.67
CA LEU A 7 5.46 -15.40 1.23
C LEU A 7 4.54 -14.48 2.03
N ILE A 8 4.67 -14.46 3.36
CA ILE A 8 3.92 -13.54 4.24
C ILE A 8 4.25 -12.10 3.86
N LYS A 9 5.53 -11.75 3.72
CA LYS A 9 5.94 -10.38 3.40
C LYS A 9 5.34 -9.91 2.08
N ILE A 10 5.35 -10.76 1.04
CA ILE A 10 4.68 -10.48 -0.23
C ILE A 10 3.20 -10.27 0.06
N ALA A 11 2.53 -11.25 0.67
CA ALA A 11 1.10 -11.18 0.97
C ALA A 11 0.70 -9.86 1.66
N VAL A 12 1.39 -9.45 2.73
CA VAL A 12 0.99 -8.29 3.56
C VAL A 12 1.38 -6.93 2.97
N THR A 13 2.33 -6.86 2.04
CA THR A 13 2.86 -5.60 1.50
C THR A 13 1.79 -4.60 1.03
N PRO A 14 0.82 -4.98 0.17
CA PRO A 14 -0.19 -4.04 -0.30
C PRO A 14 -1.04 -3.47 0.85
N TYR A 15 -1.39 -4.29 1.83
CA TYR A 15 -2.19 -3.87 2.98
C TYR A 15 -1.42 -2.91 3.88
N ILE A 16 -0.11 -3.12 4.07
CA ILE A 16 0.72 -2.19 4.85
C ILE A 16 0.75 -0.82 4.16
N ILE A 17 1.02 -0.78 2.85
CA ILE A 17 1.11 0.46 2.08
C ILE A 17 -0.23 1.21 2.10
N LEU A 18 -1.30 0.53 1.68
CA LEU A 18 -2.63 1.11 1.59
C LEU A 18 -3.21 1.47 2.97
N GLY A 19 -2.92 0.68 4.01
CA GLY A 19 -3.29 0.96 5.38
C GLY A 19 -2.62 2.21 5.94
N LEU A 20 -1.31 2.39 5.71
CA LEU A 20 -0.59 3.59 6.11
C LEU A 20 -1.12 4.85 5.43
N LEU A 21 -1.44 4.77 4.13
CA LEU A 21 -2.07 5.89 3.41
C LEU A 21 -3.46 6.22 3.95
N THR A 22 -4.24 5.20 4.32
CA THR A 22 -5.56 5.38 4.95
C THR A 22 -5.43 6.10 6.29
N ILE A 23 -4.47 5.71 7.13
CA ILE A 23 -4.17 6.37 8.41
C ILE A 23 -3.72 7.82 8.18
N SER A 24 -2.84 8.07 7.21
CA SER A 24 -2.36 9.41 6.88
C SER A 24 -3.50 10.33 6.46
N ASN A 25 -4.39 9.85 5.60
CA ASN A 25 -5.59 10.58 5.19
C ASN A 25 -6.55 10.83 6.37
N PHE A 26 -6.71 9.86 7.27
CA PHE A 26 -7.50 10.03 8.49
C PHE A 26 -6.92 11.16 9.36
N ILE A 27 -5.60 11.17 9.59
CA ILE A 27 -4.92 12.23 10.35
C ILE A 27 -5.10 13.58 9.68
N ALA A 28 -4.97 13.66 8.35
CA ALA A 28 -5.15 14.90 7.60
C ALA A 28 -6.58 15.46 7.74
N LYS A 29 -7.60 14.60 7.59
CA LYS A 29 -9.00 14.99 7.80
C LYS A 29 -9.27 15.41 9.23
N TRP A 30 -8.75 14.67 10.21
CA TRP A 30 -8.88 15.00 11.63
C TRP A 30 -8.25 16.36 11.94
N ARG A 31 -7.07 16.67 11.40
CA ARG A 31 -6.44 17.99 11.57
C ARG A 31 -7.25 19.11 10.94
N ALA A 32 -7.84 18.87 9.78
CA ALA A 32 -8.64 19.88 9.07
C ALA A 32 -9.91 20.29 9.83
N VAL A 33 -10.45 19.42 10.70
CA VAL A 33 -11.66 19.71 11.50
C VAL A 33 -11.35 20.17 12.93
N ASN A 34 -10.10 20.12 13.37
CA ASN A 34 -9.67 20.57 14.70
C ASN A 34 -8.87 21.87 14.60
N ILE A 35 -9.45 22.99 15.05
CA ILE A 35 -8.89 24.34 14.89
C ILE A 35 -7.48 24.46 15.50
N ASP A 36 -7.26 23.92 16.71
CA ASP A 36 -5.95 23.95 17.38
C ASP A 36 -4.89 23.14 16.61
N ALA A 37 -5.28 21.99 16.04
CA ALA A 37 -4.40 21.13 15.27
C ALA A 37 -4.12 21.69 13.85
N MET A 38 -5.06 22.47 13.32
CA MET A 38 -4.95 23.18 12.05
C MET A 38 -3.93 24.33 12.16
N MET A 39 -3.96 25.10 13.25
CA MET A 39 -3.06 26.23 13.48
C MET A 39 -1.68 25.84 14.03
N SER A 40 -1.50 24.60 14.50
CA SER A 40 -0.22 24.12 15.01
C SER A 40 0.81 23.84 13.90
N THR A 41 1.83 24.68 13.83
CA THR A 41 2.99 24.51 12.93
C THR A 41 3.74 23.20 13.20
N GLY A 42 3.87 22.80 14.47
CA GLY A 42 4.54 21.55 14.85
C GLY A 42 3.81 20.31 14.32
N LEU A 43 2.48 20.28 14.44
CA LEU A 43 1.66 19.18 13.89
C LEU A 43 1.66 19.16 12.37
N TYR A 44 1.79 20.33 11.72
CA TYR A 44 1.97 20.40 10.27
C TYR A 44 3.27 19.73 9.81
N TYR A 45 4.41 20.08 10.40
CA TYR A 45 5.69 19.45 10.06
C TYR A 45 5.71 17.95 10.38
N ALA A 46 5.12 17.54 11.51
CA ALA A 46 5.02 16.12 11.86
C ALA A 46 4.19 15.34 10.82
N ALA A 47 3.05 15.87 10.37
CA ALA A 47 2.24 15.25 9.33
C ALA A 47 2.97 15.17 7.98
N PHE A 48 3.73 16.21 7.62
CA PHE A 48 4.57 16.20 6.41
C PHE A 48 5.67 15.13 6.47
N ILE A 49 6.41 15.05 7.58
CA ILE A 49 7.45 14.04 7.79
C ILE A 49 6.84 12.63 7.75
N PHE A 50 5.68 12.44 8.39
CA PHE A 50 4.97 11.17 8.38
C PHE A 50 4.58 10.74 6.95
N LEU A 51 4.05 11.67 6.15
CA LEU A 51 3.74 11.41 4.74
C LEU A 51 5.00 11.01 3.97
N LEU A 52 6.09 11.76 4.12
CA LEU A 52 7.35 11.48 3.44
C LEU A 52 7.90 10.09 3.80
N LEU A 53 7.83 9.69 5.08
CA LEU A 53 8.21 8.35 5.53
C LEU A 53 7.35 7.26 4.87
N ILE A 54 6.04 7.48 4.72
CA ILE A 54 5.15 6.53 4.04
C ILE A 54 5.60 6.29 2.59
N TYR A 55 5.96 7.34 1.85
CA TYR A 55 6.42 7.20 0.46
C TYR A 55 7.73 6.40 0.39
N ILE A 56 8.69 6.69 1.25
CA ILE A 56 9.97 5.97 1.31
C ILE A 56 9.74 4.50 1.65
N ILE A 57 8.97 4.21 2.70
CA ILE A 57 8.66 2.83 3.13
C ILE A 57 7.94 2.08 2.02
N SER A 58 6.98 2.72 1.34
CA SER A 58 6.24 2.11 0.23
C SER A 58 7.16 1.76 -0.94
N GLY A 59 8.07 2.66 -1.31
CA GLY A 59 9.08 2.40 -2.34
C GLY A 59 9.99 1.22 -1.99
N ILE A 60 10.46 1.15 -0.74
CA ILE A 60 11.30 0.03 -0.25
C ILE A 60 10.53 -1.29 -0.28
N LEU A 61 9.26 -1.29 0.15
CA LEU A 61 8.41 -2.48 0.15
C LEU A 61 8.15 -2.98 -1.27
N ILE A 62 7.80 -2.08 -2.20
CA ILE A 62 7.58 -2.43 -3.61
C ILE A 62 8.85 -2.97 -4.25
N ALA A 63 10.00 -2.32 -4.06
CA ALA A 63 11.29 -2.82 -4.55
C ALA A 63 11.65 -4.19 -3.93
N GLY A 64 11.30 -4.38 -2.65
CA GLY A 64 11.47 -5.63 -1.93
C GLY A 64 10.68 -6.80 -2.52
N LEU A 65 9.49 -6.55 -3.09
CA LEU A 65 8.64 -7.60 -3.67
C LEU A 65 9.36 -8.41 -4.74
N TYR A 66 10.12 -7.75 -5.62
CA TYR A 66 10.88 -8.41 -6.68
C TYR A 66 11.96 -9.35 -6.12
N LYS A 67 12.73 -8.85 -5.15
CA LYS A 67 13.78 -9.62 -4.48
C LYS A 67 13.21 -10.81 -3.72
N ASP A 68 12.08 -10.61 -3.05
CA ASP A 68 11.46 -11.64 -2.23
C ASP A 68 10.72 -12.69 -3.09
N CYS A 69 10.06 -12.29 -4.18
CA CYS A 69 9.46 -13.23 -5.15
C CYS A 69 10.49 -14.17 -5.78
N LYS A 70 11.69 -13.66 -6.10
CA LYS A 70 12.77 -14.50 -6.67
C LYS A 70 13.19 -15.62 -5.71
N LYS A 71 13.19 -15.36 -4.40
CA LYS A 71 13.58 -16.34 -3.37
C LYS A 71 12.57 -17.46 -3.16
N VAL A 72 11.29 -17.22 -3.46
CA VAL A 72 10.21 -18.22 -3.32
C VAL A 72 9.63 -18.60 -4.68
N SER A 73 10.45 -18.52 -5.72
CA SER A 73 10.03 -18.68 -7.10
C SER A 73 9.54 -20.09 -7.45
N SER A 74 10.06 -21.12 -6.78
CA SER A 74 9.62 -22.51 -6.94
C SER A 74 8.33 -22.83 -6.18
N ASN A 75 7.88 -21.96 -5.27
CA ASN A 75 6.77 -22.27 -4.37
C ASN A 75 5.40 -22.04 -5.04
N LYS A 76 4.57 -23.09 -5.09
CA LYS A 76 3.23 -23.06 -5.69
C LYS A 76 2.29 -22.05 -5.01
N ALA A 77 2.47 -21.82 -3.70
CA ALA A 77 1.64 -20.88 -2.95
C ALA A 77 1.85 -19.43 -3.39
N LEU A 78 3.02 -19.08 -3.95
CA LEU A 78 3.30 -17.73 -4.43
C LEU A 78 2.28 -17.27 -5.47
N LYS A 79 1.91 -18.15 -6.42
CA LYS A 79 0.94 -17.81 -7.47
C LYS A 79 -0.42 -17.44 -6.87
N ILE A 80 -0.87 -18.22 -5.88
CA ILE A 80 -2.13 -17.99 -5.19
C ILE A 80 -2.09 -16.63 -4.49
N ILE A 81 -1.00 -16.32 -3.77
CA ILE A 81 -0.83 -15.04 -3.08
C ILE A 81 -0.86 -13.85 -4.06
N LEU A 82 -0.16 -13.96 -5.19
CA LEU A 82 -0.12 -12.89 -6.18
C LEU A 82 -1.51 -12.62 -6.79
N ILE A 83 -2.25 -13.67 -7.16
CA ILE A 83 -3.60 -13.56 -7.71
C ILE A 83 -4.57 -13.00 -6.67
N SER A 84 -4.54 -13.52 -5.44
CA SER A 84 -5.42 -13.05 -4.36
C SER A 84 -5.20 -11.57 -4.06
N ASN A 85 -3.94 -11.13 -4.00
CA ASN A 85 -3.64 -9.71 -3.81
C ASN A 85 -4.11 -8.85 -5.00
N LEU A 86 -3.96 -9.32 -6.24
CA LEU A 86 -4.49 -8.63 -7.42
C LEU A 86 -6.02 -8.45 -7.36
N ILE A 87 -6.76 -9.50 -7.00
CA ILE A 87 -8.22 -9.44 -6.85
C ILE A 87 -8.61 -8.41 -5.78
N ILE A 88 -7.89 -8.38 -4.67
CA ILE A 88 -8.18 -7.47 -3.56
C ILE A 88 -7.86 -6.03 -3.93
N LEU A 89 -6.73 -5.78 -4.61
CA LEU A 89 -6.39 -4.45 -5.13
C LEU A 89 -7.44 -3.95 -6.14
N LEU A 90 -7.91 -4.82 -7.05
CA LEU A 90 -9.03 -4.47 -7.94
C LEU A 90 -10.32 -4.13 -7.16
N GLY A 91 -10.59 -4.85 -6.07
CA GLY A 91 -11.69 -4.55 -5.16
C GLY A 91 -11.54 -3.17 -4.50
N PHE A 92 -10.33 -2.84 -4.04
CA PHE A 92 -10.04 -1.51 -3.47
C PHE A 92 -10.15 -0.39 -4.51
N PHE A 93 -9.66 -0.61 -5.72
CA PHE A 93 -9.79 0.33 -6.83
C PHE A 93 -11.27 0.62 -7.13
N ALA A 94 -12.09 -0.42 -7.26
CA ALA A 94 -13.53 -0.29 -7.50
C ALA A 94 -14.24 0.43 -6.35
N ALA A 95 -13.93 0.08 -5.10
CA ALA A 95 -14.47 0.73 -3.91
C ALA A 95 -14.09 2.22 -3.81
N GLY A 96 -12.85 2.55 -4.18
CA GLY A 96 -12.35 3.93 -4.26
C GLY A 96 -13.03 4.73 -5.36
N TYR A 97 -13.28 4.12 -6.52
CA TYR A 97 -13.97 4.75 -7.65
C TYR A 97 -15.45 5.07 -7.35
N ILE A 98 -16.16 4.16 -6.67
CA ILE A 98 -17.58 4.34 -6.30
C ILE A 98 -17.76 5.38 -5.17
N GLY A 99 -16.68 5.82 -4.54
CA GLY A 99 -16.73 6.88 -3.55
C GLY A 99 -17.24 6.41 -2.18
N ILE A 100 -16.93 5.17 -1.78
CA ILE A 100 -17.19 4.71 -0.41
C ILE A 100 -16.38 5.60 0.56
N SER A 101 -17.05 6.22 1.54
CA SER A 101 -16.63 7.42 2.31
C SER A 101 -15.23 7.37 2.96
N ILE A 102 -14.66 6.18 3.13
CA ILE A 102 -13.30 5.96 3.65
C ILE A 102 -12.23 6.34 2.60
N PHE A 103 -12.54 6.22 1.30
CA PHE A 103 -11.60 6.34 0.17
C PHE A 103 -11.70 7.64 -0.65
N VAL A 104 -12.78 8.42 -0.47
CA VAL A 104 -13.20 9.55 -1.35
C VAL A 104 -12.19 10.70 -1.49
N SER A 105 -11.15 10.75 -0.65
CA SER A 105 -10.16 11.84 -0.64
C SER A 105 -8.75 11.40 -1.03
N ILE A 106 -8.54 10.17 -1.50
CA ILE A 106 -7.20 9.61 -1.53
C ILE A 106 -6.70 9.36 -2.96
N LYS A 107 -6.39 10.45 -3.67
CA LYS A 107 -5.64 10.38 -4.95
C LYS A 107 -4.37 9.54 -4.82
N ASP A 108 -3.68 9.68 -3.68
CA ASP A 108 -2.47 8.90 -3.38
C ASP A 108 -2.78 7.41 -3.20
N PHE A 109 -3.91 7.04 -2.57
CA PHE A 109 -4.30 5.64 -2.40
C PHE A 109 -4.54 5.00 -3.76
N LEU A 110 -5.34 5.63 -4.62
CA LEU A 110 -5.62 5.10 -5.96
C LEU A 110 -4.33 5.01 -6.79
N THR A 111 -3.43 5.99 -6.64
CA THR A 111 -2.13 5.96 -7.31
C THR A 111 -1.29 4.77 -6.82
N PHE A 112 -1.16 4.58 -5.52
CA PHE A 112 -0.41 3.45 -4.95
C PHE A 112 -1.08 2.10 -5.24
N ASP A 113 -2.41 2.04 -5.26
CA ASP A 113 -3.20 0.85 -5.60
C ASP A 113 -2.92 0.43 -7.05
N ILE A 114 -2.94 1.37 -8.00
CA ILE A 114 -2.53 1.12 -9.40
C ILE A 114 -1.07 0.65 -9.49
N VAL A 115 -0.16 1.31 -8.76
CA VAL A 115 1.27 0.92 -8.76
C VAL A 115 1.45 -0.50 -8.20
N LEU A 116 0.71 -0.85 -7.14
CA LEU A 116 0.71 -2.19 -6.57
C LEU A 116 0.12 -3.20 -7.55
N MET A 117 -1.03 -2.91 -8.16
CA MET A 117 -1.61 -3.76 -9.21
C MET A 117 -0.60 -4.04 -10.31
N GLY A 118 0.04 -3.00 -10.85
CA GLY A 118 1.08 -3.12 -11.87
C GLY A 118 2.27 -3.97 -11.41
N SER A 119 2.72 -3.76 -10.16
CA SER A 119 3.81 -4.55 -9.57
C SER A 119 3.46 -6.03 -9.46
N TYR A 120 2.25 -6.35 -8.96
CA TYR A 120 1.79 -7.73 -8.81
C TYR A 120 1.51 -8.40 -10.15
N LEU A 121 0.94 -7.67 -11.11
CA LEU A 121 0.72 -8.15 -12.47
C LEU A 121 2.07 -8.47 -13.14
N TYR A 122 3.04 -7.58 -13.02
CA TYR A 122 4.39 -7.81 -13.53
C TYR A 122 5.03 -9.05 -12.90
N LEU A 123 4.94 -9.22 -11.59
CA LEU A 123 5.51 -10.39 -10.89
C LEU A 123 4.81 -11.70 -11.29
N LEU A 124 3.53 -11.63 -11.64
CA LEU A 124 2.78 -12.76 -12.16
C LEU A 124 3.24 -13.12 -13.57
N VAL A 125 3.43 -12.14 -14.47
CA VAL A 125 3.88 -12.37 -15.86
C VAL A 125 5.37 -12.74 -15.92
N GLN A 126 6.25 -12.12 -15.15
CA GLN A 126 7.69 -12.47 -15.20
C GLN A 126 7.94 -13.94 -14.79
N LYS A 127 7.02 -14.51 -14.00
CA LYS A 127 7.06 -15.91 -13.58
C LYS A 127 6.54 -16.90 -14.63
N TYR A 128 5.80 -16.45 -15.64
CA TYR A 128 5.03 -17.27 -16.58
C TYR A 128 5.03 -16.68 -17.99
#